data_AF-A0A8J3V050-F1
#
_entry.id   AF-A0A8J3V050-F1
#
_cell.length_a   1.000
_cell.length_b   1.000
_cell.length_c   1.000
_cell.angle_alpha   90.00
_cell.angle_beta   90.00
_cell.angle_gamma   90.00
#
_symmetry.space_group_name_H-M   'P 1'
#
loop_
_entity.id
_entity.type
_entity.pdbx_description
1 polymer ?
#
loop_
_entity_poly.entity_id
_entity_poly.type
_entity_poly.pdbx_seq_one_letter_code
_entity_poly.pdbx_strand_id
1 'polypeptide(L)' 'MSFQDIADRFEIEALRGEYTDAGMTRDFDRFASLFTQAGVWRIPEAGVEFVSREEIRAGIERLQANWD' A
#
# COMPACT_ATOMS: atom_id res chain seq x y z
N MET A 1 -25.07 -7.02 13.11
CA MET A 1 -23.65 -6.66 13.17
C MET A 1 -23.09 -7.22 14.46
N SER A 2 -22.13 -8.14 14.34
CA SER A 2 -21.42 -8.75 15.46
C SER A 2 -20.27 -7.85 15.92
N PHE A 3 -19.69 -8.16 17.08
CA PHE A 3 -18.47 -7.49 17.54
C PHE A 3 -17.30 -7.69 16.56
N GLN A 4 -17.23 -8.86 15.92
CA GLN A 4 -16.23 -9.16 14.89
C GLN A 4 -16.38 -8.22 13.69
N ASP A 5 -17.60 -7.99 13.20
CA ASP A 5 -17.84 -7.07 12.08
C ASP A 5 -17.39 -5.63 12.39
N ILE A 6 -17.48 -5.20 13.65
CA ILE A 6 -17.03 -3.87 14.09
C ILE A 6 -15.49 -3.84 14.16
N ALA A 7 -14.88 -4.89 14.72
CA ALA A 7 -13.43 -5.02 14.82
C ALA A 7 -12.78 -5.04 13.43
N ASP A 8 -13.28 -5.88 12.51
CA ASP A 8 -12.79 -5.98 11.14
C ASP A 8 -12.86 -4.63 10.42
N ARG A 9 -13.97 -3.89 10.62
CA ARG A 9 -14.12 -2.56 10.02
C ARG A 9 -13.09 -1.58 10.57
N PHE A 10 -12.82 -1.62 11.86
CA PHE A 10 -11.82 -0.75 12.48
C PHE A 10 -10.41 -1.06 11.98
N GLU A 11 -10.07 -2.35 11.84
CA GLU A 11 -8.77 -2.78 11.29
C GLU A 11 -8.59 -2.36 9.83
N ILE A 12 -9.64 -2.43 9.01
CA ILE A 12 -9.60 -1.93 7.62
C ILE A 12 -9.34 -0.42 7.56
N GLU A 13 -10.02 0.37 8.40
CA GLU A 13 -9.81 1.82 8.43
C GLU A 13 -8.41 2.18 8.96
N ALA A 14 -7.90 1.43 9.95
CA ALA A 14 -6.53 1.60 10.44
C ALA A 14 -5.50 1.31 9.33
N LEU A 15 -5.66 0.22 8.58
CA LEU A 15 -4.80 -0.12 7.44
C LEU A 15 -4.83 0.96 6.34
N ARG A 16 -6.00 1.55 6.07
CA ARG A 16 -6.13 2.62 5.08
C ARG A 16 -5.43 3.91 5.52
N GLY A 17 -5.52 4.24 6.81
CA GLY A 17 -4.78 5.36 7.40
C GLY A 17 -3.28 5.15 7.27
N GLU A 18 -2.80 3.97 7.66
CA GLU A 18 -1.39 3.59 7.57
C GLU A 18 -0.87 3.59 6.13
N TYR A 19 -1.64 3.10 5.15
CA TYR A 19 -1.31 3.16 3.73
C TYR A 19 -1.02 4.60 3.27
N THR A 20 -1.89 5.53 3.65
CA THR A 20 -1.77 6.95 3.26
C THR A 20 -0.57 7.59 3.96
N ASP A 21 -0.41 7.34 5.25
CA ASP A 21 0.69 7.86 6.06
C ASP A 21 2.06 7.37 5.58
N ALA A 22 2.23 6.07 5.33
CA ALA A 22 3.48 5.49 4.83
C ALA A 22 3.86 6.06 3.45
N GLY A 23 2.86 6.27 2.57
CA GLY A 23 3.07 6.94 1.28
C GLY A 23 3.48 8.41 1.42
N MET A 24 2.84 9.17 2.32
CA MET A 24 3.13 10.60 2.53
C MET A 24 4.47 10.84 3.23
N THR A 25 4.84 9.97 4.18
CA THR A 25 6.11 10.04 4.93
C THR A 25 7.28 9.45 4.16
N ARG A 26 7.04 8.85 2.98
CA ARG A 26 8.04 8.17 2.14
C ARG A 26 8.71 6.99 2.85
N ASP A 27 8.03 6.39 3.82
CA ASP A 27 8.43 5.13 4.43
C ASP A 27 8.00 3.97 3.53
N PHE A 28 8.75 3.76 2.45
CA PHE A 28 8.42 2.77 1.43
C PHE A 28 8.59 1.33 1.88
N ASP A 29 9.44 1.08 2.88
CA ASP A 29 9.57 -0.23 3.52
C ASP A 29 8.29 -0.56 4.31
N ARG A 30 7.79 0.39 5.11
CA ARG A 30 6.49 0.24 5.79
C ARG A 30 5.35 0.13 4.80
N PHE A 31 5.32 0.95 3.74
CA PHE A 31 4.29 0.87 2.71
C PHE A 31 4.22 -0.52 2.05
N ALA A 32 5.35 -1.08 1.64
CA ALA A 32 5.40 -2.41 1.04
C ALA A 32 4.96 -3.51 2.02
N SER A 33 5.25 -3.34 3.31
CA SER A 33 4.90 -4.33 4.34
C SER A 33 3.39 -4.57 4.50
N LEU A 34 2.55 -3.58 4.12
CA LEU A 34 1.08 -3.66 4.15
C LEU A 34 0.52 -4.66 3.14
N PHE A 35 1.30 -5.01 2.13
CA PHE A 35 0.91 -5.97 1.12
C PHE A 35 1.33 -7.38 1.51
N THR A 36 0.51 -8.37 1.18
CA THR A 36 0.92 -9.78 1.23
C THR A 36 2.06 -10.04 0.26
N GLN A 37 2.76 -11.16 0.40
CA GLN A 37 3.89 -11.50 -0.47
C GLN A 37 3.52 -11.53 -1.96
N ALA A 38 2.28 -11.93 -2.28
CA ALA A 38 1.72 -11.96 -3.63
C ALA A 38 0.78 -10.77 -3.93
N GLY A 39 0.82 -9.71 -3.12
CA GLY A 39 -0.02 -8.53 -3.30
C GLY A 39 0.26 -7.82 -4.62
N VAL A 40 -0.79 -7.27 -5.23
CA VAL A 40 -0.69 -6.50 -6.48
C VAL A 40 -1.06 -5.06 -6.22
N TRP A 41 -0.19 -4.13 -6.59
CA TRP A 41 -0.48 -2.71 -6.58
C TRP A 41 -0.51 -2.17 -8.00
N ARG A 42 -1.62 -1.52 -8.37
CA ARG A 42 -1.90 -1.09 -9.74
C ARG A 42 -2.51 0.30 -9.76
N ILE A 43 -2.01 1.15 -10.65
CA ILE A 43 -2.57 2.46 -10.99
C ILE A 43 -2.81 2.44 -12.50
N PRO A 44 -3.99 1.98 -12.96
CA PRO A 44 -4.25 1.74 -14.39
C PRO A 44 -4.09 2.98 -15.27
N GLU A 45 -4.52 4.14 -14.77
CA GLU A 45 -4.40 5.43 -15.47
C GLU A 45 -2.95 5.87 -15.71
N ALA A 46 -2.01 5.40 -14.88
CA ALA A 46 -0.58 5.66 -15.01
C ALA A 46 0.18 4.50 -15.68
N GLY A 47 -0.51 3.42 -16.08
CA GLY A 47 0.12 2.21 -16.63
C GLY A 47 1.04 1.49 -15.63
N VAL A 48 0.80 1.66 -14.33
CA VAL A 48 1.63 1.10 -13.26
C VAL A 48 1.03 -0.19 -12.76
N GLU A 49 1.84 -1.25 -12.70
CA GLU A 49 1.52 -2.53 -12.08
C GLU A 49 2.78 -3.11 -11.44
N PHE A 50 2.66 -3.50 -10.17
CA PHE A 50 3.69 -4.22 -9.42
C PHE A 50 3.08 -5.46 -8.79
N VAL A 51 3.71 -6.60 -9.00
CA VAL A 51 3.26 -7.92 -8.56
C VAL A 51 4.29 -8.45 -7.55
N SER A 52 3.89 -8.47 -6.28
CA SER A 52 4.68 -8.79 -5.07
C SER A 52 5.12 -7.58 -4.27
N ARG A 53 5.36 -7.83 -2.98
CA ARG A 53 5.92 -6.88 -2.04
C ARG A 53 7.27 -6.29 -2.50
N GLU A 54 8.13 -7.13 -3.09
CA GLU A 54 9.47 -6.75 -3.53
C GLU A 54 9.40 -5.79 -4.72
N GLU A 55 8.53 -6.08 -5.69
CA GLU A 55 8.28 -5.20 -6.83
C GLU A 55 7.65 -3.88 -6.41
N ILE A 56 6.71 -3.90 -5.46
CA ILE A 56 6.10 -2.69 -4.90
C ILE A 56 7.16 -1.80 -4.27
N ARG A 57 8.06 -2.39 -3.46
CA ARG A 57 9.13 -1.64 -2.77
C ARG A 57 10.13 -1.00 -3.75
N ALA A 58 10.55 -1.72 -4.78
CA ALA A 58 11.45 -1.20 -5.79
C ALA A 58 10.75 -0.20 -6.74
N GLY A 59 9.45 -0.43 -6.99
CA GLY A 59 8.63 0.33 -7.90
C GLY A 59 8.20 1.70 -7.39
N ILE A 60 7.82 1.79 -6.11
CA ILE A 60 7.35 3.04 -5.51
C ILE A 60 8.46 4.11 -5.45
N GLU A 61 9.70 3.69 -5.22
CA GLU A 61 10.87 4.59 -5.22
C GLU A 61 11.10 5.21 -6.59
N ARG A 62 10.96 4.40 -7.67
CA ARG A 62 11.07 4.87 -9.05
C ARG A 62 9.90 5.75 -9.46
N LEU A 63 8.68 5.43 -9.03
CA LEU A 63 7.49 6.21 -9.33
C LEU A 63 7.59 7.62 -8.74
N GLN A 64 8.05 7.73 -7.50
CA GLN A 64 8.26 9.01 -6.82
C GLN A 64 9.35 9.85 -7.48
N ALA A 65 10.46 9.23 -7.92
CA ALA A 65 11.49 9.94 -8.68
C ALA A 65 10.99 10.53 -10.01
N ASN A 66 9.86 10.07 -10.55
CA ASN A 66 9.23 10.60 -11.75
C ASN A 66 8.17 11.68 -11.47
N TRP A 67 7.80 11.90 -10.20
CA TRP A 67 6.80 12.89 -9.77
C TRP A 67 7.43 14.16 -9.18
N ASP A 68 8.71 14.12 -8.81
CA ASP A 68 9.58 15.29 -8.54
C ASP A 68 10.11 15.91 -9.85
#